data_AF-A0A0G0M1B4-F1
#
_entry.id   AF-A0A0G0M1B4-F1
#
_cell.length_a   1.000
_cell.length_b   1.000
_cell.length_c   1.000
_cell.angle_alpha   90.00
_cell.angle_beta   90.00
_cell.angle_gamma   90.00
#
_symmetry.space_group_name_H-M   'P 1'
#
loop_
_entity.id
_entity.type
_entity.pdbx_description
1 polymer ?
#
loop_
_entity_poly.entity_id
_entity_poly.type
_entity_poly.pdbx_seq_one_letter_code
_entity_poly.pdbx_strand_id
1 'polypeptide(L)'
;MTGRRISITYFYLVSAISLVVLVIGIFHTVTFIVNSTMYEKYPLRWGGVDNCEDSPYSFAKPIMPAEEKGATSSAEEKEKALEVCRKNQEQERRQHRVEDIKNAVTFSLVGILLFSIHFPIALKRSNEANK
;
A
#
# COMPACT_ATOMS: atom_id res chain seq x y z
N MET A 1 2.34 38.03 25.16
CA MET A 1 3.48 37.36 24.47
C MET A 1 3.34 35.84 24.36
N THR A 2 2.54 35.17 25.19
CA THR A 2 2.33 33.71 25.20
C THR A 2 1.61 33.16 23.96
N GLY A 3 0.54 33.80 23.48
CA GLY A 3 -0.23 33.31 22.32
C GLY A 3 0.56 33.22 21.01
N ARG A 4 1.54 34.12 20.81
CA ARG A 4 2.39 34.13 19.60
C ARG A 4 3.34 32.93 19.56
N ARG A 5 3.93 32.56 20.70
CA ARG A 5 4.80 31.36 20.80
C ARG A 5 4.00 30.08 20.61
N ILE A 6 2.83 29.98 21.23
CA ILE A 6 1.92 28.82 21.11
C ILE A 6 1.55 28.59 19.63
N SER A 7 1.21 29.66 18.91
CA SER A 7 0.92 29.59 17.48
C SER A 7 2.10 29.08 16.65
N ILE A 8 3.31 29.60 16.90
CA ILE A 8 4.50 29.22 16.12
C ILE A 8 4.82 27.74 16.35
N THR A 9 4.78 27.27 17.59
CA THR A 9 4.98 25.85 17.93
C THR A 9 3.95 24.95 17.24
N TYR A 10 2.67 25.35 17.19
CA TYR A 10 1.65 24.61 16.45
C TYR A 10 1.99 24.47 14.97
N PHE A 11 2.37 25.57 14.31
CA PHE A 11 2.70 25.53 12.89
C PHE A 11 3.93 24.65 12.59
N TYR A 12 4.97 24.71 13.44
CA TYR A 12 6.12 23.83 13.29
C TYR A 12 5.78 22.34 13.49
N LEU A 13 4.93 22.01 14.47
CA LEU A 13 4.47 20.64 14.67
C LEU A 13 3.69 20.13 13.46
N VAL A 14 2.76 20.92 12.93
CA VAL A 14 1.99 20.53 11.74
C VAL A 14 2.89 20.41 10.50
N SER A 15 3.87 21.30 10.34
CA SER A 15 4.87 21.20 9.26
C SER A 15 5.75 19.96 9.38
N ALA A 16 6.12 19.55 10.59
CA ALA A 16 6.89 18.33 10.80
C ALA A 16 6.04 17.08 10.45
N ILE A 17 4.78 17.04 10.89
CA ILE A 17 3.85 15.95 10.55
C ILE A 17 3.61 15.89 9.05
N SER A 18 3.39 17.04 8.39
CA SER A 18 3.16 17.07 6.95
C SER A 18 4.38 16.58 6.17
N LEU A 19 5.59 16.89 6.62
CA LEU A 19 6.82 16.34 6.03
C LEU A 19 6.89 14.82 6.14
N VAL A 20 6.54 14.25 7.31
CA VAL A 20 6.49 12.79 7.50
C VAL A 20 5.47 12.15 6.56
N VAL A 21 4.28 12.73 6.45
CA VAL A 21 3.23 12.26 5.53
C VAL A 21 3.71 12.32 4.07
N LEU A 22 4.43 13.38 3.70
CA LEU A 22 4.96 13.55 2.34
C LEU A 22 6.01 12.48 2.03
N VAL A 23 6.92 12.18 2.97
CA VAL A 23 7.90 11.09 2.83
C VAL A 23 7.19 9.75 2.63
N ILE A 24 6.18 9.44 3.45
CA ILE A 24 5.36 8.21 3.29
C ILE A 24 4.69 8.17 1.91
N GLY A 25 4.13 9.30 1.44
CA GLY A 25 3.53 9.42 0.11
C GLY A 25 4.52 9.15 -1.03
N ILE A 26 5.75 9.65 -0.91
CA ILE A 26 6.83 9.37 -1.88
C ILE A 26 7.13 7.86 -1.90
N PHE A 27 7.30 7.23 -0.73
CA PHE A 27 7.55 5.78 -0.67
C PHE A 27 6.44 4.98 -1.35
N HIS A 28 5.16 5.26 -1.06
CA HIS A 28 4.04 4.57 -1.74
C HIS A 28 4.01 4.83 -3.24
N THR A 29 4.33 6.05 -3.67
CA THR A 29 4.36 6.41 -5.09
C THR A 29 5.47 5.67 -5.83
N VAL A 30 6.67 5.62 -5.25
CA VAL A 30 7.80 4.86 -5.82
C VAL A 30 7.46 3.37 -5.89
N THR A 31 6.92 2.79 -4.82
CA THR A 31 6.47 1.39 -4.79
C THR A 31 5.43 1.12 -5.87
N PHE A 32 4.43 2.00 -6.03
CA PHE A 32 3.42 1.86 -7.08
C PHE A 32 4.04 1.93 -8.49
N ILE A 33 4.97 2.85 -8.73
CA ILE A 33 5.68 2.98 -10.02
C ILE A 33 6.45 1.70 -10.30
N VAL A 34 7.29 1.24 -9.37
CA VAL A 34 8.08 0.01 -9.51
C VAL A 34 7.18 -1.20 -9.78
N ASN A 35 6.12 -1.38 -8.98
CA ASN A 35 5.16 -2.48 -9.15
C ASN A 35 4.41 -2.44 -10.48
N SER A 36 4.27 -1.25 -11.09
CA SER A 36 3.56 -1.06 -12.36
C SER A 36 4.47 -1.13 -13.60
N THR A 37 5.76 -0.84 -13.46
CA THR A 37 6.68 -0.75 -14.61
C THR A 37 7.68 -1.90 -14.69
N MET A 38 8.11 -2.45 -13.54
CA MET A 38 9.15 -3.48 -13.50
C MET A 38 8.59 -4.91 -13.61
N TYR A 39 7.27 -5.09 -13.47
CA TYR A 39 6.61 -6.39 -13.54
C TYR A 39 5.59 -6.42 -14.67
N GLU A 40 5.56 -7.51 -15.44
CA GLU A 40 4.54 -7.72 -16.49
C GLU A 40 3.13 -7.82 -15.89
N LYS A 41 3.03 -8.39 -14.68
CA LYS A 41 1.82 -8.45 -13.88
C LYS A 41 2.10 -7.80 -12.53
N TYR A 42 1.13 -7.03 -12.05
CA TYR A 42 1.23 -6.43 -10.72
C TYR A 42 1.50 -7.52 -9.67
N PRO A 43 2.50 -7.38 -8.80
CA PRO A 43 2.89 -8.45 -7.90
C PRO A 43 1.79 -8.72 -6.86
N LEU A 44 1.65 -10.00 -6.48
CA LEU A 44 0.84 -10.42 -5.34
C LEU A 44 1.45 -9.87 -4.04
N ARG A 45 0.60 -9.52 -3.06
CA ARG A 45 1.04 -8.78 -1.88
C ARG A 45 1.99 -9.57 -0.99
N TRP A 46 1.83 -10.89 -0.97
CA TRP A 46 2.59 -11.80 -0.10
C TRP A 46 3.66 -12.60 -0.82
N GLY A 47 4.12 -12.16 -2.00
CA GLY A 47 5.11 -12.91 -2.78
C GLY A 47 4.63 -14.31 -3.14
N GLY A 48 3.30 -14.50 -3.21
CA GLY A 48 2.68 -15.76 -3.59
C GLY A 48 3.27 -16.21 -4.91
N VAL A 49 3.80 -17.44 -4.93
CA VAL A 49 4.35 -18.02 -6.13
C VAL A 49 3.25 -17.98 -7.20
N ASP A 50 3.57 -17.44 -8.38
CA ASP A 50 2.67 -17.32 -9.55
C ASP A 50 2.28 -18.69 -10.15
N ASN A 51 2.33 -19.75 -9.35
CA ASN A 51 2.24 -21.13 -9.77
C ASN A 51 0.97 -21.77 -9.21
N CYS A 52 -0.18 -21.35 -9.74
CA CYS A 52 -1.42 -22.13 -9.58
C CYS A 52 -1.24 -23.57 -10.10
N GLU A 53 -0.29 -23.79 -11.01
CA GLU A 53 0.04 -25.11 -11.58
C GLU A 53 0.75 -26.04 -10.57
N ASP A 54 1.60 -25.49 -9.68
CA ASP A 54 2.32 -26.29 -8.67
C ASP A 54 1.53 -26.45 -7.36
N SER A 55 0.66 -25.49 -7.04
CA SER A 55 -0.24 -25.57 -5.89
C SER A 55 -1.53 -24.80 -6.17
N PRO A 56 -2.58 -25.47 -6.67
CA PRO A 56 -3.88 -24.84 -6.92
C PRO A 56 -4.58 -24.41 -5.62
N TYR A 57 -4.06 -24.83 -4.45
CA TYR A 57 -4.55 -24.45 -3.13
C TYR A 57 -3.66 -23.36 -2.51
N SER A 58 -3.53 -22.24 -3.22
CA SER A 58 -2.90 -21.03 -2.72
C SER A 58 -3.79 -20.43 -1.62
N PHE A 59 -3.51 -20.80 -0.37
CA PHE A 59 -4.04 -20.26 0.89
C PHE A 59 -5.54 -20.50 1.15
N ALA A 60 -5.88 -21.67 1.70
CA ALA A 60 -6.86 -21.83 2.81
C ALA A 60 -7.29 -23.30 2.92
N LYS A 61 -6.52 -24.09 3.68
CA LYS A 61 -7.04 -25.08 4.64
C LYS A 61 -5.85 -25.68 5.39
N PRO A 62 -5.89 -25.80 6.73
CA PRO A 62 -4.93 -26.64 7.41
C PRO A 62 -5.03 -28.05 6.82
N ILE A 63 -3.90 -28.63 6.45
CA ILE A 63 -3.80 -30.04 6.09
C ILE A 63 -4.21 -30.80 7.35
N MET A 64 -5.44 -31.27 7.40
CA MET A 64 -5.81 -32.28 8.40
C MET A 64 -4.95 -33.52 8.13
N PRO A 65 -4.41 -34.18 9.16
CA PRO A 65 -3.61 -35.38 8.97
C PRO A 65 -4.43 -36.38 8.16
N ALA A 66 -3.84 -36.80 7.04
CA ALA A 66 -4.49 -37.62 6.03
C ALA A 66 -5.05 -38.90 6.67
N GLU A 67 -6.37 -39.04 6.68
CA GLU A 67 -6.93 -40.38 6.57
C GLU A 67 -6.56 -40.88 5.18
N GLU A 68 -5.81 -41.98 5.13
CA GLU A 68 -5.46 -42.72 3.92
C GLU A 68 -6.73 -43.16 3.18
N LYS A 69 -7.29 -42.28 2.36
CA LYS A 69 -8.21 -42.65 1.28
C LYS A 69 -7.77 -41.91 0.03
N GLY A 70 -7.03 -42.63 -0.81
CA GLY A 70 -6.65 -42.19 -2.14
C GLY A 70 -7.88 -41.85 -2.97
N ALA A 71 -8.22 -40.56 -2.99
CA ALA A 71 -9.09 -39.98 -3.99
C ALA A 71 -8.23 -38.99 -4.77
N THR A 72 -7.55 -39.48 -5.82
CA THR A 72 -7.04 -38.59 -6.87
C THR A 72 -8.24 -37.82 -7.41
N SER A 73 -8.26 -36.50 -7.21
CA SER A 73 -9.31 -35.63 -7.74
C SER A 73 -9.45 -35.84 -9.25
N SER A 74 -10.67 -35.77 -9.76
CA SER A 74 -10.91 -35.95 -11.20
C SER A 74 -10.19 -34.86 -11.99
N ALA A 75 -9.87 -35.12 -13.27
CA ALA A 75 -9.23 -34.11 -14.13
C ALA A 75 -10.06 -32.81 -14.18
N GLU A 76 -11.39 -32.93 -14.16
CA GLU A 76 -12.32 -31.80 -14.13
C GLU A 76 -12.25 -31.01 -12.81
N GLU A 77 -12.09 -31.67 -11.66
CA GLU A 77 -11.93 -31.01 -10.37
C GLU A 77 -10.61 -30.23 -10.28
N LYS A 78 -9.54 -30.77 -10.89
CA LYS A 78 -8.24 -30.08 -10.97
C LYS A 78 -8.33 -28.83 -11.84
N GLU A 79 -9.00 -28.94 -12.99
CA GLU A 79 -9.18 -27.80 -13.90
C GLU A 79 -9.99 -26.68 -13.24
N LYS A 80 -11.09 -27.02 -12.54
CA LYS A 80 -11.87 -26.04 -11.76
C LYS A 80 -11.05 -25.39 -10.65
N ALA A 81 -10.23 -26.16 -9.93
CA ALA A 81 -9.36 -25.61 -8.89
C ALA A 81 -8.31 -24.65 -9.46
N LEU A 82 -7.73 -24.97 -10.62
CA LEU A 82 -6.79 -24.10 -11.33
C LEU A 82 -7.44 -22.79 -11.78
N GLU A 83 -8.65 -22.85 -12.33
CA GLU A 83 -9.38 -21.66 -12.76
C GLU A 83 -9.71 -20.74 -11.58
N VAL A 84 -10.18 -21.31 -10.47
CA VAL A 84 -10.47 -20.57 -9.24
C VAL A 84 -9.19 -19.92 -8.69
N CYS A 85 -8.07 -20.65 -8.67
CA CYS A 85 -6.78 -20.10 -8.24
C CYS A 85 -6.37 -18.89 -9.10
N ARG A 86 -6.43 -19.02 -10.44
CA ARG A 86 -6.09 -17.92 -11.36
C ARG A 86 -6.97 -16.69 -11.14
N LYS A 87 -8.28 -16.90 -10.97
CA LYS A 87 -9.24 -15.82 -10.71
C LYS A 87 -8.97 -15.11 -9.39
N ASN A 88 -8.67 -15.86 -8.33
CA ASN A 88 -8.35 -15.29 -7.02
C ASN A 88 -7.06 -14.47 -7.06
N GLN A 89 -6.00 -14.98 -7.70
CA GLN A 89 -4.77 -14.22 -7.89
C GLN A 89 -5.01 -12.94 -8.68
N GLU A 90 -5.78 -12.99 -9.76
CA GLU A 90 -6.07 -11.78 -10.55
C GLU A 90 -6.87 -10.76 -9.74
N GLN A 91 -7.84 -11.20 -8.95
CA GLN A 91 -8.59 -10.32 -8.06
C GLN A 91 -7.68 -9.70 -6.99
N GLU A 92 -6.78 -10.47 -6.39
CA GLU A 92 -5.81 -9.97 -5.41
C GLU A 92 -4.90 -8.92 -6.03
N ARG A 93 -4.33 -9.18 -7.22
CA ARG A 93 -3.51 -8.20 -7.94
C ARG A 93 -4.27 -6.90 -8.20
N ARG A 94 -5.55 -6.98 -8.61
CA ARG A 94 -6.40 -5.80 -8.83
C ARG A 94 -6.63 -5.02 -7.53
N GLN A 95 -6.96 -5.71 -6.44
CA GLN A 95 -7.17 -5.07 -5.15
C GLN A 95 -5.89 -4.42 -4.62
N HIS A 96 -4.76 -5.13 -4.71
CA HIS A 96 -3.45 -4.62 -4.28
C HIS A 96 -3.05 -3.38 -5.07
N ARG A 97 -3.23 -3.41 -6.39
CA ARG A 97 -2.98 -2.25 -7.26
C ARG A 97 -3.85 -1.04 -6.88
N VAL A 98 -5.14 -1.26 -6.62
CA VAL A 98 -6.05 -0.18 -6.20
C VAL A 98 -5.64 0.40 -4.85
N GLU A 99 -5.23 -0.45 -3.91
CA GLU A 99 -4.76 -0.02 -2.59
C GLU A 99 -3.48 0.84 -2.72
N ASP A 100 -2.51 0.42 -3.52
CA ASP A 100 -1.27 1.16 -3.74
C ASP A 100 -1.53 2.51 -4.43
N ILE A 101 -2.41 2.56 -5.44
CA ILE A 101 -2.82 3.83 -6.08
C ILE A 101 -3.48 4.75 -5.04
N LYS A 102 -4.44 4.21 -4.28
CA LYS A 102 -5.15 4.98 -3.26
C LYS A 102 -4.16 5.56 -2.26
N ASN A 103 -3.26 4.76 -1.73
CA ASN A 103 -2.28 5.20 -0.73
C ASN A 103 -1.30 6.21 -1.33
N ALA A 104 -0.75 5.94 -2.52
CA ALA A 104 0.14 6.85 -3.23
C ALA A 104 -0.51 8.21 -3.47
N VAL A 105 -1.75 8.22 -3.96
CA VAL A 105 -2.51 9.46 -4.22
C VAL A 105 -2.85 10.16 -2.91
N THR A 106 -3.49 9.48 -1.96
CA THR A 106 -3.96 10.09 -0.70
C THR A 106 -2.81 10.69 0.10
N PHE A 107 -1.74 9.93 0.35
CA PHE A 107 -0.62 10.43 1.16
C PHE A 107 0.15 11.54 0.44
N SER A 108 0.36 11.42 -0.87
CA SER A 108 1.04 12.49 -1.64
C SER A 108 0.19 13.76 -1.69
N LEU A 109 -1.12 13.69 -1.98
CA LEU A 109 -1.99 14.87 -2.03
C LEU A 109 -2.11 15.55 -0.67
N VAL A 110 -2.38 14.78 0.39
CA VAL A 110 -2.50 15.33 1.74
C VAL A 110 -1.18 15.92 2.21
N GLY A 111 -0.06 15.22 1.98
CA GLY A 111 1.28 15.71 2.32
C GLY A 111 1.63 17.01 1.59
N ILE A 112 1.43 17.06 0.27
CA ILE A 112 1.71 18.25 -0.56
C ILE A 112 0.83 19.42 -0.12
N LEU A 113 -0.47 19.23 0.06
CA LEU A 113 -1.38 20.30 0.48
C LEU A 113 -1.02 20.84 1.86
N LEU A 114 -0.83 19.96 2.85
CA LEU A 114 -0.49 20.39 4.20
C LEU A 114 0.86 21.10 4.24
N PHE A 115 1.88 20.57 3.57
CA PHE A 115 3.21 21.19 3.53
C PHE A 115 3.17 22.55 2.82
N SER A 116 2.56 22.62 1.64
CA SER A 116 2.52 23.85 0.83
C SER A 116 1.74 24.98 1.51
N ILE A 117 0.76 24.66 2.37
CA ILE A 117 0.01 25.66 3.12
C ILE A 117 0.72 26.02 4.43
N HIS A 118 1.11 25.04 5.24
CA HIS A 118 1.56 25.29 6.61
C HIS A 118 3.01 25.77 6.68
N PHE A 119 3.89 25.26 5.80
CA PHE A 119 5.31 25.59 5.84
C PHE A 119 5.58 27.09 5.52
N PRO A 120 5.00 27.70 4.48
CA PRO A 120 5.19 29.14 4.23
C PRO A 120 4.64 30.02 5.35
N ILE A 121 3.51 29.63 5.97
CA ILE A 121 2.91 30.36 7.09
C ILE A 121 3.82 30.27 8.33
N ALA A 122 4.36 29.09 8.62
CA ALA A 122 5.33 28.90 9.70
C ALA A 122 6.57 29.77 9.50
N LEU A 123 7.13 29.77 8.28
CA LEU A 123 8.31 30.56 7.93
C LEU A 123 8.06 32.06 8.08
N LYS A 124 6.93 32.56 7.57
CA LYS A 124 6.55 33.98 7.68
C LYS A 124 6.39 34.41 9.14
N ARG A 125 5.67 33.63 9.96
CA ARG A 125 5.47 33.94 11.39
C ARG A 125 6.76 33.87 12.21
N SER A 126 7.69 32.99 11.85
CA SER A 126 9.00 32.89 12.46
C SER A 126 9.85 34.15 12.16
N ASN A 127 9.91 34.57 10.90
CA ASN A 127 10.64 35.77 10.48
C ASN A 127 10.07 37.05 11.12
N GLU A 128 8.75 37.16 11.24
CA GLU A 128 8.12 38.30 11.93
C GLU A 128 8.38 38.29 13.45
N ALA A 129 8.65 37.13 14.05
CA ALA A 129 8.90 37.01 15.49
C ALA A 129 10.37 37.29 15.87
N ASN A 130 11.29 37.21 14.92
CA ASN A 130 12.72 37.51 15.06
C ASN A 130 13.08 38.95 14.65
N LYS A 131 12.08 39.74 14.23
CA LYS A 131 12.19 41.16 13.88
C LYS A 131 11.66 42.01 15.03
#